data_AF-A0A1Q7SI62-F1
#
_entry.id   AF-A0A1Q7SI62-F1
#
_cell.length_a   1.000
_cell.length_b   1.000
_cell.length_c   1.000
_cell.angle_alpha   90.00
_cell.angle_beta   90.00
_cell.angle_gamma   90.00
#
_symmetry.space_group_name_H-M   'P 1'
#
loop_
_entity.id
_entity.type
_entity.pdbx_description
1 polymer ?
#
loop_
_entity_poly.entity_id
_entity_poly.type
_entity_poly.pdbx_seq_one_letter_code
_entity_poly.pdbx_strand_id
1 'polypeptide(L)'
;MLAAGEASGDLHGAALCRALRAEAPGYRLYGMGGARMADAGMDLLVDVTAAAVAGGTEALNRIPVFYRAYRRLRRALDGARRPRVLVVIDSPEFNLRLARAARRAGVPVVYFIPPQVWVWRSWRVKTIRRVISLVLAVFPFETALYRRAGVPVEFVGHPLLDALAGAPDRAAARRQLGLDDRALVIGLLPGSRREEVERVLPAMREGVTAIGAARRDARFVLALAPTVELAAVERRLGAGGPVAIAHDRTHAVMRAADLLLVASGTATLEAALLGTPMVVCYRVSRLTELMVRSLMRVPWISLPNLTLGRAVVPELTQEAATGERLGREALRLLDTPGALDTQRAAFSELQGQLGAPGVGARAARLVLSEAGVVS
;
A
#
# COMPACT_ATOMS: atom_id res chain seq x y z
N MET A 1 13.65 11.92 -15.28
CA MET A 1 13.55 10.46 -15.48
C MET A 1 12.89 9.85 -14.25
N LEU A 2 11.98 8.89 -14.41
CA LEU A 2 11.30 8.23 -13.28
C LEU A 2 11.54 6.71 -13.29
N ALA A 3 11.55 6.08 -12.12
CA ALA A 3 11.72 4.63 -11.99
C ALA A 3 10.79 4.05 -10.91
N ALA A 4 9.80 3.28 -11.35
CA ALA A 4 8.93 2.45 -10.52
C ALA A 4 9.17 0.96 -10.83
N GLY A 5 9.38 0.15 -9.81
CA GLY A 5 9.71 -1.28 -9.95
C GLY A 5 8.52 -2.24 -9.80
N GLU A 6 7.35 -1.75 -9.41
CA GLU A 6 6.18 -2.54 -9.03
C GLU A 6 4.87 -1.82 -9.40
N ALA A 7 3.74 -2.54 -9.40
CA ALA A 7 2.43 -2.00 -9.75
C ALA A 7 1.93 -0.89 -8.80
N SER A 8 2.30 -0.95 -7.51
CA SER A 8 2.06 0.13 -6.54
C SER A 8 2.83 1.40 -6.93
N GLY A 9 4.12 1.24 -7.25
CA GLY A 9 4.96 2.33 -7.74
C GLY A 9 4.46 2.92 -9.06
N ASP A 10 3.93 2.09 -9.98
CA ASP A 10 3.32 2.54 -11.23
C ASP A 10 2.06 3.41 -10.98
N LEU A 11 1.22 3.02 -10.03
CA LEU A 11 0.04 3.82 -9.64
C LEU A 11 0.44 5.19 -9.10
N HIS A 12 1.36 5.23 -8.14
CA HIS A 12 1.83 6.47 -7.53
C HIS A 12 2.64 7.32 -8.52
N GLY A 13 3.44 6.67 -9.35
CA GLY A 13 4.19 7.30 -10.43
C GLY A 13 3.30 7.93 -11.47
N ALA A 14 2.17 7.31 -11.83
CA ALA A 14 1.22 7.87 -12.77
C ALA A 14 0.59 9.17 -12.25
N ALA A 15 0.25 9.22 -10.97
CA ALA A 15 -0.26 10.44 -10.34
C ALA A 15 0.79 11.56 -10.36
N LEU A 16 2.06 11.24 -10.06
CA LEU A 16 3.16 12.19 -10.17
C LEU A 16 3.42 12.63 -11.61
N CYS A 17 3.36 11.72 -12.59
CA CYS A 17 3.51 12.04 -14.01
C CYS A 17 2.44 13.02 -14.49
N ARG A 18 1.17 12.80 -14.15
CA ARG A 18 0.08 13.74 -14.46
C ARG A 18 0.34 15.11 -13.86
N ALA A 19 0.74 15.17 -12.60
CA ALA A 19 1.05 16.43 -11.92
C ALA A 19 2.25 17.15 -12.55
N LEU A 20 3.34 16.44 -12.88
CA LEU A 20 4.49 17.00 -13.57
C LEU A 20 4.15 17.52 -14.97
N ARG A 21 3.23 16.85 -15.69
CA ARG A 21 2.76 17.31 -17.00
C ARG A 21 1.92 18.58 -16.91
N ALA A 22 1.08 18.68 -15.89
CA ALA A 22 0.27 19.87 -15.66
C ALA A 22 1.15 21.08 -15.28
N GLU A 23 2.14 20.88 -14.39
CA GLU A 23 2.99 21.96 -13.90
C GLU A 23 4.13 22.33 -14.88
N ALA A 24 4.59 21.39 -15.71
CA ALA A 24 5.77 21.58 -16.57
C ALA A 24 5.65 20.84 -17.93
N PRO A 25 4.72 21.25 -18.82
CA PRO A 25 4.40 20.51 -20.06
C PRO A 25 5.58 20.38 -21.04
N GLY A 26 6.52 21.35 -21.04
CA GLY A 26 7.69 21.36 -21.92
C GLY A 26 8.78 20.33 -21.60
N TYR A 27 8.71 19.64 -20.45
CA TYR A 27 9.74 18.68 -20.03
C TYR A 27 9.39 17.26 -20.41
N ARG A 28 10.36 16.47 -20.88
CA ARG A 28 10.12 15.06 -21.20
C ARG A 28 10.19 14.18 -19.94
N LEU A 29 9.13 13.41 -19.72
CA LEU A 29 9.08 12.34 -18.73
C LEU A 29 9.39 11.02 -19.44
N TYR A 30 10.37 10.29 -18.92
CA TYR A 30 10.77 8.98 -19.44
C TYR A 30 11.38 8.14 -18.34
N GLY A 31 11.43 6.82 -18.52
CA GLY A 31 12.13 5.93 -17.61
C GLY A 31 11.53 4.54 -17.50
N MET A 32 11.40 4.03 -16.28
CA MET A 32 10.92 2.67 -15.99
C MET A 32 9.61 2.75 -15.22
N GLY A 33 8.59 2.03 -15.70
CA GLY A 33 7.25 2.00 -15.11
C GLY A 33 6.37 0.98 -15.81
N GLY A 34 5.06 1.07 -15.61
CA GLY A 34 4.07 0.24 -16.29
C GLY A 34 3.09 1.07 -17.12
N ALA A 35 1.96 0.45 -17.45
CA ALA A 35 0.93 1.03 -18.30
C ALA A 35 0.39 2.36 -17.74
N ARG A 36 0.18 2.50 -16.43
CA ARG A 36 -0.43 3.72 -15.87
C ARG A 36 0.48 4.93 -16.00
N MET A 37 1.78 4.75 -15.83
CA MET A 37 2.75 5.83 -16.06
C MET A 37 2.86 6.18 -17.55
N ALA A 38 2.75 5.19 -18.44
CA ALA A 38 2.72 5.42 -19.88
C ALA A 38 1.49 6.27 -20.29
N ASP A 39 0.31 5.88 -19.83
CA ASP A 39 -0.95 6.59 -20.05
C ASP A 39 -0.92 8.02 -19.48
N ALA A 40 -0.11 8.25 -18.43
CA ALA A 40 0.14 9.57 -17.86
C ALA A 40 1.17 10.41 -18.65
N GLY A 41 1.59 9.98 -19.84
CA GLY A 41 2.51 10.72 -20.72
C GLY A 41 4.00 10.54 -20.40
N MET A 42 4.37 9.38 -19.84
CA MET A 42 5.78 8.98 -19.68
C MET A 42 6.23 8.05 -20.81
N ASP A 43 7.37 8.38 -21.43
CA ASP A 43 8.01 7.49 -22.40
C ASP A 43 8.68 6.29 -21.68
N LEU A 44 8.15 5.09 -21.86
CA LEU A 44 8.71 3.88 -21.27
C LEU A 44 10.02 3.49 -21.96
N LEU A 45 11.14 3.61 -21.24
CA LEU A 45 12.39 2.94 -21.58
C LEU A 45 12.38 1.46 -21.17
N VAL A 46 11.66 1.14 -20.09
CA VAL A 46 11.50 -0.23 -19.59
C VAL A 46 10.07 -0.38 -19.07
N ASP A 47 9.35 -1.36 -19.63
CA ASP A 47 8.06 -1.80 -19.11
C ASP A 47 8.27 -2.90 -18.08
N VAL A 48 7.90 -2.63 -16.84
CA VAL A 48 8.06 -3.55 -15.70
C VAL A 48 6.88 -4.49 -15.56
N THR A 49 5.69 -4.05 -15.99
CA THR A 49 4.47 -4.87 -15.98
C THR A 49 4.55 -6.00 -16.99
N ALA A 50 5.01 -5.75 -18.21
CA ALA A 50 5.25 -6.79 -19.22
C ALA A 50 6.33 -7.79 -18.77
N ALA A 51 7.35 -7.31 -18.07
CA ALA A 51 8.41 -8.14 -17.53
C ALA A 51 8.03 -8.98 -16.30
N ALA A 52 7.02 -8.54 -15.53
CA ALA A 52 6.52 -9.26 -14.36
C ALA A 52 5.52 -10.38 -14.71
N VAL A 53 4.83 -10.26 -15.85
CA VAL A 53 3.87 -11.25 -16.39
C VAL A 53 4.57 -12.45 -17.02
N ALA A 54 5.80 -12.28 -17.53
CA ALA A 54 6.62 -13.37 -18.04
C ALA A 54 7.34 -14.12 -16.89
N GLY A 55 6.67 -15.07 -16.25
CA GLY A 55 7.34 -16.11 -15.46
C GLY A 55 6.71 -16.41 -14.11
N GLY A 56 6.24 -17.66 -13.97
CA GLY A 56 5.80 -18.23 -12.71
C GLY A 56 6.88 -18.18 -11.61
N THR A 57 6.37 -18.11 -10.38
CA THR A 57 6.91 -18.50 -9.05
C THR A 57 8.40 -18.39 -8.66
N GLU A 58 9.34 -17.93 -9.47
CA GLU A 58 10.74 -17.81 -9.04
C GLU A 58 11.30 -16.39 -9.17
N ALA A 59 11.49 -15.75 -8.01
CA ALA A 59 12.15 -14.45 -7.87
C ALA A 59 13.55 -14.38 -8.52
N LEU A 60 14.23 -15.53 -8.69
CA LEU A 60 15.53 -15.63 -9.35
C LEU A 60 15.46 -15.36 -10.87
N ASN A 61 14.39 -15.79 -11.54
CA ASN A 61 14.23 -15.59 -12.99
C ASN A 61 14.00 -14.12 -13.37
N ARG A 62 13.68 -13.26 -12.38
CA ARG A 62 13.50 -11.81 -12.56
C ARG A 62 14.83 -11.04 -12.56
N ILE A 63 15.91 -11.61 -12.03
CA ILE A 63 17.21 -10.93 -11.88
C ILE A 63 17.78 -10.43 -13.23
N PRO A 64 17.80 -11.25 -14.32
CA PRO A 64 18.33 -10.80 -15.61
C PRO A 64 17.52 -9.65 -16.23
N VAL A 65 16.21 -9.62 -15.99
CA VAL A 65 15.33 -8.54 -16.45
C VAL A 65 15.68 -7.25 -15.71
N PHE A 66 15.70 -7.26 -14.38
CA PHE A 66 16.06 -6.09 -13.59
C PHE A 66 17.49 -5.60 -13.89
N TYR A 67 18.42 -6.52 -14.14
CA TYR A 67 19.77 -6.15 -14.54
C TYR A 67 19.82 -5.46 -15.92
N ARG A 68 19.07 -5.96 -16.91
CA ARG A 68 18.93 -5.31 -18.23
C ARG A 68 18.29 -3.93 -18.10
N ALA A 69 17.24 -3.82 -17.30
CA ALA A 69 16.58 -2.55 -16.99
C ALA A 69 17.57 -1.55 -16.37
N TYR A 70 18.30 -1.96 -15.33
CA TYR A 70 19.34 -1.15 -14.70
C TYR A 70 20.39 -0.68 -15.70
N ARG A 71 20.89 -1.55 -16.59
CA ARG A 71 21.87 -1.15 -17.61
C ARG A 71 21.29 -0.10 -18.57
N ARG A 72 20.03 -0.24 -18.98
CA ARG A 72 19.37 0.72 -19.89
C ARG A 72 19.18 2.09 -19.23
N LEU A 73 18.69 2.12 -17.99
CA LEU A 73 18.55 3.37 -17.23
C LEU A 73 19.90 4.01 -16.93
N ARG A 74 20.93 3.22 -16.59
CA ARG A 74 22.29 3.74 -16.36
C ARG A 74 22.85 4.41 -17.62
N ARG A 75 22.67 3.81 -18.80
CA ARG A 75 23.08 4.45 -20.06
C ARG A 75 22.37 5.79 -20.30
N ALA A 76 21.13 5.95 -19.85
CA ALA A 76 20.43 7.22 -19.94
C ALA A 76 20.98 8.28 -18.97
N LEU A 77 21.51 7.87 -17.81
CA LEU A 77 22.16 8.78 -16.84
C LEU A 77 23.47 9.37 -17.38
N ASP A 78 24.24 8.55 -18.10
CA ASP A 78 25.59 8.92 -18.60
C ASP A 78 25.58 9.40 -20.06
N GLY A 79 24.43 9.35 -20.74
CA GLY A 79 24.32 9.59 -22.18
C GLY A 79 23.75 10.95 -22.57
N ALA A 80 23.53 11.16 -23.87
CA ALA A 80 22.95 12.39 -24.42
C ALA A 80 21.54 12.74 -23.88
N ARG A 81 20.85 11.76 -23.27
CA ARG A 81 19.56 11.95 -22.59
C ARG A 81 19.72 12.03 -21.07
N ARG A 82 20.80 12.64 -20.56
CA ARG A 82 21.02 12.82 -19.13
C ARG A 82 19.86 13.61 -18.50
N PRO A 83 19.14 13.05 -17.51
CA PRO A 83 18.02 13.74 -16.90
C PRO A 83 18.48 14.88 -15.98
N ARG A 84 17.63 15.90 -15.84
CA ARG A 84 17.80 16.94 -14.80
C ARG A 84 17.59 16.39 -13.39
N VAL A 85 16.68 15.43 -13.23
CA VAL A 85 16.40 14.76 -11.96
C VAL A 85 16.00 13.31 -12.21
N LEU A 86 16.42 12.42 -11.32
CA LEU A 86 15.92 11.06 -11.23
C LEU A 86 14.92 10.99 -10.07
N VAL A 87 13.67 10.60 -10.35
CA VAL A 87 12.70 10.24 -9.31
C VAL A 87 12.64 8.72 -9.20
N VAL A 88 13.01 8.19 -8.05
CA VAL A 88 12.82 6.78 -7.71
C VAL A 88 11.58 6.62 -6.84
N ILE A 89 10.75 5.64 -7.17
CA ILE A 89 9.45 5.41 -6.54
C ILE A 89 9.43 3.99 -5.97
N ASP A 90 9.31 3.87 -4.65
CA ASP A 90 9.27 2.58 -3.93
C ASP A 90 10.51 1.68 -4.25
N SER A 91 10.38 0.36 -4.20
CA SER A 91 11.32 -0.67 -4.69
C SER A 91 12.81 -0.43 -4.33
N PRO A 92 13.16 -0.41 -3.03
CA PRO A 92 14.45 0.08 -2.56
C PRO A 92 15.67 -0.67 -3.07
N GLU A 93 15.59 -1.98 -3.26
CA GLU A 93 16.73 -2.79 -3.71
C GLU A 93 17.25 -2.33 -5.07
N PHE A 94 16.33 -2.10 -6.01
CA PHE A 94 16.65 -1.61 -7.35
C PHE A 94 16.98 -0.11 -7.32
N ASN A 95 16.12 0.67 -6.67
CA ASN A 95 16.18 2.13 -6.73
C ASN A 95 17.39 2.71 -6.01
N LEU A 96 17.83 2.15 -4.88
CA LEU A 96 19.07 2.58 -4.22
C LEU A 96 20.32 2.28 -5.06
N ARG A 97 20.31 1.22 -5.86
CA ARG A 97 21.41 0.90 -6.78
C ARG A 97 21.43 1.90 -7.94
N LEU A 98 20.27 2.24 -8.50
CA LEU A 98 20.16 3.26 -9.55
C LEU A 98 20.52 4.66 -9.03
N ALA A 99 20.10 5.02 -7.82
CA ALA A 99 20.42 6.28 -7.17
C ALA A 99 21.95 6.47 -7.00
N ARG A 100 22.68 5.41 -6.63
CA ARG A 100 24.16 5.44 -6.62
C ARG A 100 24.75 5.76 -7.98
N ALA A 101 24.18 5.24 -9.07
CA ALA A 101 24.65 5.54 -10.42
C ALA A 101 24.34 7.00 -10.80
N ALA A 102 23.11 7.47 -10.51
CA ALA A 102 22.70 8.85 -10.78
C ALA A 102 23.57 9.86 -10.03
N ARG A 103 23.88 9.60 -8.76
CA ARG A 103 24.77 10.46 -7.97
C ARG A 103 26.18 10.56 -8.56
N ARG A 104 26.74 9.45 -9.07
CA ARG A 104 28.05 9.48 -9.77
C ARG A 104 27.99 10.25 -11.08
N ALA A 105 26.86 10.18 -11.78
CA ALA A 105 26.60 10.97 -12.98
C ALA A 105 26.23 12.44 -12.66
N GLY A 106 26.30 12.89 -11.41
CA GLY A 106 25.94 14.24 -10.98
C GLY A 106 24.46 14.60 -11.15
N VAL A 107 23.58 13.60 -11.22
CA VAL A 107 22.12 13.79 -11.34
C VAL A 107 21.51 13.77 -9.93
N PRO A 108 20.73 14.78 -9.52
CA PRO A 108 20.02 14.77 -8.25
C PRO A 108 18.95 13.67 -8.23
N VAL A 109 18.75 13.07 -7.05
CA VAL A 109 17.82 11.94 -6.88
C VAL A 109 16.75 12.31 -5.86
N VAL A 110 15.50 12.29 -6.29
CA VAL A 110 14.34 12.40 -5.42
C VAL A 110 13.78 11.01 -5.15
N TYR A 111 13.59 10.67 -3.88
CA TYR A 111 12.97 9.41 -3.48
C TYR A 111 11.54 9.65 -3.04
N PHE A 112 10.58 9.25 -3.89
CA PHE A 112 9.16 9.33 -3.60
C PHE A 112 8.65 8.02 -3.01
N ILE A 113 7.93 8.10 -1.88
CA ILE A 113 7.42 6.93 -1.15
C ILE A 113 8.58 5.97 -0.84
N PRO A 114 9.57 6.43 -0.04
CA PRO A 114 10.64 5.55 0.37
C PRO A 114 10.05 4.36 1.14
N PRO A 115 10.76 3.22 1.19
CA PRO A 115 10.35 2.14 2.07
C PRO A 115 10.31 2.64 3.51
N GLN A 116 9.28 2.17 4.19
CA GLN A 116 9.02 2.33 5.59
C GLN A 116 10.28 2.03 6.45
N VAL A 117 10.99 3.09 6.88
CA VAL A 117 12.37 2.99 7.41
C VAL A 117 12.47 2.25 8.74
N TRP A 118 11.38 2.18 9.50
CA TRP A 118 11.30 1.48 10.79
C TRP A 118 11.57 -0.03 10.67
N VAL A 119 11.48 -0.59 9.45
CA VAL A 119 11.77 -2.00 9.16
C VAL A 119 13.26 -2.25 8.85
N TRP A 120 14.13 -1.22 8.76
CA TRP A 120 15.43 -1.38 8.11
C TRP A 120 16.68 -1.02 8.92
N ARG A 121 17.73 -1.82 8.66
CA ARG A 121 19.07 -1.78 9.25
C ARG A 121 19.73 -0.42 9.02
N SER A 122 20.38 0.12 10.05
CA SER A 122 21.00 1.47 10.11
C SER A 122 21.90 1.83 8.91
N TRP A 123 22.47 0.85 8.20
CA TRP A 123 23.28 1.12 7.00
C TRP A 123 22.46 1.64 5.81
N ARG A 124 21.17 1.31 5.69
CA ARG A 124 20.36 1.76 4.53
C ARG A 124 20.12 3.26 4.62
N VAL A 125 19.87 3.76 5.82
CA VAL A 125 19.79 5.19 6.12
C VAL A 125 21.10 5.90 5.72
N LYS A 126 22.27 5.30 6.03
CA LYS A 126 23.57 5.83 5.56
C LYS A 126 23.69 5.87 4.04
N THR A 127 23.15 4.87 3.33
CA THR A 127 23.11 4.87 1.87
C THR A 127 22.21 5.99 1.36
N ILE A 128 20.99 6.10 1.88
CA ILE A 128 20.03 7.15 1.49
C ILE A 128 20.66 8.53 1.65
N ARG A 129 21.24 8.81 2.83
CA ARG A 129 21.94 10.07 3.10
C ARG A 129 23.04 10.40 2.09
N ARG A 130 23.71 9.38 1.55
CA ARG A 130 24.81 9.57 0.59
C ARG A 130 24.33 9.83 -0.83
N VAL A 131 23.17 9.31 -1.23
CA VAL A 131 22.77 9.25 -2.65
C VAL A 131 21.46 9.95 -3.00
N ILE A 132 20.62 10.23 -2.01
CA ILE A 132 19.33 10.88 -2.21
C ILE A 132 19.49 12.36 -1.89
N SER A 133 19.04 13.21 -2.83
CA SER A 133 19.00 14.66 -2.66
C SER A 133 17.82 15.08 -1.80
N LEU A 134 16.65 14.49 -2.05
CA LEU A 134 15.42 14.78 -1.32
C LEU A 134 14.56 13.53 -1.16
N VAL A 135 14.05 13.29 0.04
CA VAL A 135 13.03 12.28 0.32
C VAL A 135 11.66 12.95 0.36
N LEU A 136 10.69 12.39 -0.36
CA LEU A 136 9.28 12.77 -0.27
C LEU A 136 8.56 11.71 0.56
N ALA A 137 8.43 11.97 1.85
CA ALA A 137 7.83 11.07 2.83
C ALA A 137 6.30 11.15 2.79
N VAL A 138 5.65 10.01 3.02
CA VAL A 138 4.18 9.88 2.99
C VAL A 138 3.58 9.63 4.37
N PHE A 139 4.43 9.37 5.38
CA PHE A 139 4.04 9.35 6.78
C PHE A 139 4.81 10.39 7.61
N PRO A 140 4.16 11.03 8.59
CA PRO A 140 4.78 12.08 9.40
C PRO A 140 5.98 11.57 10.23
N PHE A 141 5.92 10.34 10.71
CA PHE A 141 6.99 9.76 11.52
C PHE A 141 8.25 9.39 10.71
N GLU A 142 8.12 9.15 9.40
CA GLU A 142 9.26 8.97 8.49
C GLU A 142 10.08 10.27 8.39
N THR A 143 9.38 11.40 8.31
CA THR A 143 10.00 12.73 8.25
C THR A 143 10.90 12.97 9.46
N ALA A 144 10.43 12.66 10.67
CA ALA A 144 11.24 12.80 11.88
C ALA A 144 12.49 11.90 11.84
N LEU A 145 12.35 10.67 11.36
CA LEU A 145 13.45 9.72 11.27
C LEU A 145 14.52 10.16 10.26
N TYR A 146 14.11 10.61 9.07
CA TYR A 146 15.03 11.08 8.04
C TYR A 146 15.73 12.38 8.43
N ARG A 147 15.02 13.33 9.06
CA ARG A 147 15.62 14.57 9.59
C ARG A 147 16.70 14.26 10.62
N ARG A 148 16.43 13.37 11.59
CA ARG A 148 17.43 12.91 12.58
C ARG A 148 18.65 12.25 11.93
N ALA A 149 18.46 11.60 10.79
CA ALA A 149 19.56 11.00 10.02
C ALA A 149 20.34 12.01 9.16
N GLY A 150 19.94 13.28 9.11
CA GLY A 150 20.54 14.32 8.28
C GLY A 150 20.23 14.13 6.78
N VAL A 151 19.08 13.55 6.45
CA VAL A 151 18.59 13.42 5.07
C VAL A 151 17.56 14.51 4.82
N PRO A 152 17.70 15.32 3.75
CA PRO A 152 16.65 16.26 3.36
C PRO A 152 15.35 15.51 3.08
N VAL A 153 14.27 15.95 3.71
CA VAL A 153 12.98 15.26 3.66
C VAL A 153 11.83 16.25 3.78
N GLU A 154 10.86 16.08 2.89
CA GLU A 154 9.61 16.80 2.90
C GLU A 154 8.45 15.84 3.06
N PHE A 155 7.46 16.24 3.86
CA PHE A 155 6.23 15.49 4.02
C PHE A 155 5.22 15.96 2.97
N VAL A 156 4.85 15.07 2.04
CA VAL A 156 3.95 15.43 0.94
C VAL A 156 2.50 14.98 1.18
N GLY A 157 2.25 14.24 2.25
CA GLY A 157 0.98 13.57 2.54
C GLY A 157 0.87 12.19 1.90
N HIS A 158 -0.14 11.42 2.29
CA HIS A 158 -0.31 10.05 1.82
C HIS A 158 -1.12 9.97 0.52
N PRO A 159 -0.60 9.36 -0.57
CA PRO A 159 -1.28 9.30 -1.88
C PRO A 159 -2.67 8.63 -1.86
N LEU A 160 -2.97 7.84 -0.83
CA LEU A 160 -4.31 7.26 -0.64
C LEU A 160 -5.40 8.31 -0.43
N LEU A 161 -5.05 9.49 0.09
CA LEU A 161 -6.01 10.59 0.23
C LEU A 161 -6.58 11.02 -1.14
N ASP A 162 -5.74 10.98 -2.18
CA ASP A 162 -6.16 11.25 -3.56
C ASP A 162 -6.85 10.03 -4.19
N ALA A 163 -6.30 8.82 -3.96
CA ALA A 163 -6.80 7.60 -4.59
C ALA A 163 -8.21 7.20 -4.11
N LEU A 164 -8.57 7.55 -2.88
CA LEU A 164 -9.87 7.22 -2.28
C LEU A 164 -10.94 8.29 -2.53
N ALA A 165 -10.61 9.41 -3.18
CA ALA A 165 -11.58 10.46 -3.49
C ALA A 165 -12.76 9.97 -4.36
N GLY A 166 -12.53 8.94 -5.18
CA GLY A 166 -13.56 8.29 -6.00
C GLY A 166 -14.27 7.11 -5.34
N ALA A 167 -13.98 6.79 -4.09
CA ALA A 167 -14.64 5.69 -3.39
C ALA A 167 -16.14 6.00 -3.18
N PRO A 168 -17.03 5.01 -3.35
CA PRO A 168 -18.46 5.22 -3.18
C PRO A 168 -18.79 5.60 -1.73
N ASP A 169 -19.86 6.38 -1.53
CA ASP A 169 -20.45 6.48 -0.20
C ASP A 169 -21.06 5.14 0.23
N ARG A 170 -21.42 5.03 1.52
CA ARG A 170 -21.95 3.78 2.08
C ARG A 170 -23.22 3.31 1.38
N ALA A 171 -24.15 4.21 1.08
CA ALA A 171 -25.43 3.87 0.47
C ALA A 171 -25.24 3.41 -0.98
N ALA A 172 -24.39 4.10 -1.75
CA ALA A 172 -23.99 3.70 -3.09
C ALA A 172 -23.27 2.34 -3.08
N ALA A 173 -22.37 2.13 -2.12
CA ALA A 173 -21.67 0.86 -1.96
C ALA A 173 -22.62 -0.30 -1.66
N ARG A 174 -23.60 -0.10 -0.77
CA ARG A 174 -24.62 -1.11 -0.45
C ARG A 174 -25.52 -1.42 -1.64
N ARG A 175 -25.96 -0.40 -2.39
CA ARG A 175 -26.71 -0.61 -3.65
C ARG A 175 -25.90 -1.39 -4.69
N GLN A 176 -24.62 -1.07 -4.87
CA GLN A 176 -23.73 -1.80 -5.80
C GLN A 176 -23.56 -3.27 -5.43
N LEU A 177 -23.67 -3.60 -4.14
CA LEU A 177 -23.52 -4.96 -3.61
C LEU A 177 -24.87 -5.66 -3.38
N GLY A 178 -26.00 -5.02 -3.66
CA GLY A 178 -27.34 -5.57 -3.39
C GLY A 178 -27.62 -5.79 -1.91
N LEU A 179 -27.04 -4.96 -1.03
CA LEU A 179 -27.18 -5.06 0.42
C LEU A 179 -28.26 -4.11 0.95
N ASP A 180 -29.00 -4.55 1.96
CA ASP A 180 -29.98 -3.74 2.68
C ASP A 180 -29.30 -2.68 3.56
N ASP A 181 -29.88 -1.47 3.62
CA ASP A 181 -29.36 -0.34 4.41
C ASP A 181 -29.44 -0.54 5.93
N ARG A 182 -30.16 -1.54 6.42
CA ARG A 182 -30.27 -1.89 7.85
C ARG A 182 -29.53 -3.17 8.21
N ALA A 183 -29.07 -3.94 7.23
CA ALA A 183 -28.33 -5.18 7.50
C ALA A 183 -27.01 -4.89 8.21
N LEU A 184 -26.64 -5.76 9.15
CA LEU A 184 -25.28 -5.83 9.69
C LEU A 184 -24.37 -6.48 8.64
N VAL A 185 -23.39 -5.75 8.14
CA VAL A 185 -22.49 -6.22 7.08
C VAL A 185 -21.07 -6.40 7.62
N ILE A 186 -20.53 -7.61 7.52
CA ILE A 186 -19.15 -7.94 7.86
C ILE A 186 -18.36 -8.16 6.58
N GLY A 187 -17.38 -7.30 6.32
CA GLY A 187 -16.52 -7.41 5.14
C GLY A 187 -15.26 -8.24 5.41
N LEU A 188 -14.84 -9.04 4.44
CA LEU A 188 -13.62 -9.85 4.50
C LEU A 188 -12.63 -9.38 3.44
N LEU A 189 -11.42 -9.04 3.87
CA LEU A 189 -10.31 -8.63 3.01
C LEU A 189 -9.12 -9.56 3.27
N PRO A 190 -9.08 -10.76 2.66
CA PRO A 190 -8.11 -11.81 3.00
C PRO A 190 -6.69 -11.55 2.47
N GLY A 191 -6.48 -10.46 1.74
CA GLY A 191 -5.20 -10.10 1.12
C GLY A 191 -5.27 -10.05 -0.39
N SER A 192 -4.19 -9.53 -0.99
CA SER A 192 -4.06 -9.42 -2.45
C SER A 192 -3.17 -10.52 -3.06
N ARG A 193 -2.41 -11.23 -2.23
CA ARG A 193 -1.49 -12.28 -2.69
C ARG A 193 -2.09 -13.63 -2.40
N ARG A 194 -1.96 -14.58 -3.35
CA ARG A 194 -2.44 -15.95 -3.19
C ARG A 194 -2.02 -16.53 -1.83
N GLU A 195 -0.72 -16.58 -1.54
CA GLU A 195 -0.20 -17.16 -0.28
C GLU A 195 -0.76 -16.51 0.99
N GLU A 196 -1.06 -15.22 0.96
CA GLU A 196 -1.65 -14.50 2.10
C GLU A 196 -3.09 -15.00 2.32
N VAL A 197 -3.88 -15.04 1.25
CA VAL A 197 -5.24 -15.58 1.26
C VAL A 197 -5.23 -17.04 1.73
N GLU A 198 -4.28 -17.86 1.27
CA GLU A 198 -4.21 -19.27 1.67
C GLU A 198 -3.98 -19.45 3.17
N ARG A 199 -3.27 -18.52 3.82
CA ARG A 199 -2.95 -18.57 5.26
C ARG A 199 -4.01 -17.90 6.14
N VAL A 200 -4.61 -16.80 5.68
CA VAL A 200 -5.50 -15.95 6.48
C VAL A 200 -6.97 -16.35 6.34
N LEU A 201 -7.41 -16.73 5.14
CA LEU A 201 -8.81 -17.03 4.85
C LEU A 201 -9.41 -18.15 5.71
N PRO A 202 -8.69 -19.24 6.06
CA PRO A 202 -9.24 -20.26 6.95
C PRO A 202 -9.67 -19.71 8.32
N ALA A 203 -8.85 -18.84 8.93
CA ALA A 203 -9.16 -18.20 10.19
C ALA A 203 -10.33 -17.21 10.05
N MET A 204 -10.39 -16.45 8.94
CA MET A 204 -11.54 -15.60 8.65
C MET A 204 -12.83 -16.40 8.50
N ARG A 205 -12.81 -17.55 7.82
CA ARG A 205 -13.98 -18.44 7.68
C ARG A 205 -14.49 -18.93 9.02
N GLU A 206 -13.59 -19.40 9.89
CA GLU A 206 -13.95 -19.79 11.26
C GLU A 206 -14.54 -18.62 12.06
N GLY A 207 -13.97 -17.41 11.89
CA GLY A 207 -14.51 -16.19 12.49
C GLY A 207 -15.91 -15.85 11.98
N VAL A 208 -16.16 -16.00 10.68
CA VAL A 208 -17.50 -15.86 10.08
C VAL A 208 -18.49 -16.83 10.72
N THR A 209 -18.11 -18.10 10.90
CA THR A 209 -18.96 -19.09 11.56
C THR A 209 -19.30 -18.66 13.00
N ALA A 210 -18.32 -18.18 13.76
CA ALA A 210 -18.53 -17.71 15.13
C ALA A 210 -19.45 -16.47 15.20
N ILE A 211 -19.23 -15.48 14.33
CA ILE A 211 -20.06 -14.27 14.26
C ILE A 211 -21.48 -14.64 13.82
N GLY A 212 -21.62 -15.46 12.78
CA GLY A 212 -22.94 -15.90 12.27
C GLY A 212 -23.72 -16.79 13.23
N ALA A 213 -23.05 -17.41 14.21
CA ALA A 213 -23.73 -18.11 15.32
C ALA A 213 -24.37 -17.12 16.31
N ALA A 214 -23.71 -15.99 16.59
CA ALA A 214 -24.19 -14.97 17.51
C ALA A 214 -25.11 -13.92 16.84
N ARG A 215 -24.91 -13.64 15.56
CA ARG A 215 -25.63 -12.62 14.77
C ARG A 215 -26.18 -13.26 13.50
N ARG A 216 -27.38 -13.84 13.59
CA ARG A 216 -28.03 -14.60 12.50
C ARG A 216 -28.41 -13.73 11.30
N ASP A 217 -28.55 -12.42 11.52
CA ASP A 217 -28.89 -11.39 10.53
C ASP A 217 -27.64 -10.83 9.81
N ALA A 218 -26.44 -11.19 10.26
CA ALA A 218 -25.20 -10.72 9.66
C ALA A 218 -25.03 -11.20 8.21
N ARG A 219 -24.63 -10.27 7.33
CA ARG A 219 -24.27 -10.55 5.94
C ARG A 219 -22.76 -10.47 5.79
N PHE A 220 -22.17 -11.49 5.17
CA PHE A 220 -20.73 -11.58 4.99
C PHE A 220 -20.37 -11.34 3.52
N VAL A 221 -19.44 -10.42 3.26
CA VAL A 221 -19.02 -10.08 1.89
C VAL A 221 -17.50 -10.08 1.80
N LEU A 222 -16.93 -10.87 0.91
CA LEU A 222 -15.50 -10.94 0.66
C LEU A 222 -15.13 -10.13 -0.57
N ALA A 223 -14.13 -9.25 -0.43
CA ALA A 223 -13.53 -8.55 -1.56
C ALA A 223 -12.46 -9.43 -2.22
N LEU A 224 -12.71 -9.87 -3.45
CA LEU A 224 -11.73 -10.62 -4.23
C LEU A 224 -10.78 -9.68 -4.95
N ALA A 225 -9.48 -9.79 -4.67
CA ALA A 225 -8.45 -9.04 -5.40
C ALA A 225 -8.23 -9.64 -6.81
N PRO A 226 -7.94 -8.81 -7.84
CA PRO A 226 -7.73 -9.27 -9.22
C PRO A 226 -6.62 -10.32 -9.38
N THR A 227 -5.67 -10.33 -8.45
CA THR A 227 -4.49 -11.21 -8.42
C THR A 227 -4.77 -12.56 -7.76
N VAL A 228 -5.99 -12.83 -7.34
CA VAL A 228 -6.39 -14.04 -6.63
C VAL A 228 -7.49 -14.77 -7.39
N GLU A 229 -7.25 -16.04 -7.68
CA GLU A 229 -8.20 -16.91 -8.38
C GLU A 229 -9.46 -17.16 -7.54
N LEU A 230 -10.64 -16.92 -8.11
CA LEU A 230 -11.94 -17.16 -7.47
C LEU A 230 -12.04 -18.59 -6.92
N ALA A 231 -11.67 -19.58 -7.75
CA ALA A 231 -11.72 -21.00 -7.36
C ALA A 231 -10.80 -21.34 -6.16
N ALA A 232 -9.75 -20.55 -5.91
CA ALA A 232 -8.90 -20.74 -4.73
C ALA A 232 -9.58 -20.24 -3.44
N VAL A 233 -10.41 -19.19 -3.55
CA VAL A 233 -11.21 -18.64 -2.45
C VAL A 233 -12.43 -19.51 -2.18
N GLU A 234 -13.19 -19.89 -3.21
CA GLU A 234 -14.39 -20.72 -3.07
C GLU A 234 -14.10 -22.07 -2.40
N ARG A 235 -13.03 -22.76 -2.83
CA ARG A 235 -12.60 -24.03 -2.19
C ARG A 235 -12.29 -23.87 -0.70
N ARG A 236 -11.82 -22.70 -0.28
CA ARG A 236 -11.45 -22.43 1.12
C ARG A 236 -12.65 -21.97 1.93
N LEU A 237 -13.54 -21.17 1.37
CA LEU A 237 -14.80 -20.81 2.01
C LEU A 237 -15.75 -22.01 2.16
N GLY A 238 -15.67 -22.97 1.23
CA GLY A 238 -16.63 -24.06 1.09
C GLY A 238 -17.78 -23.64 0.16
N ALA A 239 -18.17 -24.54 -0.74
CA ALA A 239 -19.28 -24.29 -1.65
C ALA A 239 -20.58 -24.04 -0.88
N GLY A 240 -21.32 -22.98 -1.23
CA GLY A 240 -22.58 -22.61 -0.58
C GLY A 240 -22.43 -21.96 0.80
N GLY A 241 -21.22 -21.53 1.19
CA GLY A 241 -20.99 -20.82 2.44
C GLY A 241 -21.74 -19.46 2.52
N PRO A 242 -21.93 -18.89 3.72
CA PRO A 242 -22.71 -17.67 3.93
C PRO A 242 -22.04 -16.38 3.43
N VAL A 243 -20.91 -16.49 2.73
CA VAL A 243 -20.07 -15.36 2.31
C VAL A 243 -20.27 -15.09 0.83
N ALA A 244 -20.84 -13.93 0.49
CA ALA A 244 -20.90 -13.45 -0.88
C ALA A 244 -19.51 -12.97 -1.34
N ILE A 245 -19.14 -13.22 -2.59
CA ILE A 245 -17.86 -12.79 -3.15
C ILE A 245 -18.09 -11.62 -4.11
N ALA A 246 -17.41 -10.51 -3.87
CA ALA A 246 -17.48 -9.31 -4.70
C ALA A 246 -16.17 -9.11 -5.48
N HIS A 247 -16.27 -9.12 -6.80
CA HIS A 247 -15.15 -8.97 -7.74
C HIS A 247 -14.86 -7.50 -8.02
N ASP A 248 -13.61 -7.06 -7.91
CA ASP A 248 -13.17 -5.70 -8.25
C ASP A 248 -13.96 -4.58 -7.54
N ARG A 249 -14.55 -4.90 -6.39
CA ARG A 249 -15.39 -3.99 -5.58
C ARG A 249 -14.82 -3.74 -4.18
N THR A 250 -13.50 -3.84 -3.99
CA THR A 250 -12.86 -3.73 -2.68
C THR A 250 -13.27 -2.48 -1.89
N HIS A 251 -13.26 -1.30 -2.51
CA HIS A 251 -13.68 -0.05 -1.84
C HIS A 251 -15.18 -0.02 -1.51
N ALA A 252 -16.03 -0.63 -2.35
CA ALA A 252 -17.44 -0.78 -2.04
C ALA A 252 -17.65 -1.74 -0.86
N VAL A 253 -16.94 -2.86 -0.80
CA VAL A 253 -16.99 -3.79 0.35
C VAL A 253 -16.54 -3.08 1.63
N MET A 254 -15.43 -2.33 1.58
CA MET A 254 -14.98 -1.52 2.71
C MET A 254 -16.09 -0.57 3.17
N ARG A 255 -16.65 0.25 2.27
CA ARG A 255 -17.65 1.28 2.63
C ARG A 255 -19.00 0.73 3.07
N ALA A 256 -19.42 -0.40 2.51
CA ALA A 256 -20.70 -1.02 2.83
C ALA A 256 -20.70 -1.72 4.19
N ALA A 257 -19.54 -2.15 4.67
CA ALA A 257 -19.39 -2.91 5.90
C ALA A 257 -19.57 -2.06 7.16
N ASP A 258 -20.08 -2.70 8.21
CA ASP A 258 -20.09 -2.17 9.58
C ASP A 258 -18.77 -2.46 10.30
N LEU A 259 -18.18 -3.61 9.99
CA LEU A 259 -16.90 -4.07 10.52
C LEU A 259 -16.18 -4.91 9.45
N LEU A 260 -14.86 -4.77 9.38
CA LEU A 260 -14.02 -5.54 8.49
C LEU A 260 -13.12 -6.53 9.25
N LEU A 261 -12.95 -7.73 8.69
CA LEU A 261 -11.85 -8.62 8.99
C LEU A 261 -10.81 -8.43 7.90
N VAL A 262 -9.65 -7.87 8.24
CA VAL A 262 -8.68 -7.37 7.24
C VAL A 262 -7.32 -8.02 7.44
N ALA A 263 -6.75 -8.56 6.36
CA ALA A 263 -5.35 -8.97 6.35
C ALA A 263 -4.43 -7.75 6.45
N SER A 264 -3.33 -7.85 7.21
CA SER A 264 -2.41 -6.70 7.39
C SER A 264 -1.81 -6.20 6.06
N GLY A 265 -1.76 -4.88 5.90
CA GLY A 265 -1.19 -4.23 4.72
C GLY A 265 -1.86 -2.88 4.43
N THR A 266 -1.72 -2.40 3.20
CA THR A 266 -2.30 -1.13 2.73
C THR A 266 -3.82 -1.07 2.90
N ALA A 267 -4.50 -2.22 2.78
CA ALA A 267 -5.94 -2.33 3.00
C ALA A 267 -6.39 -1.84 4.39
N THR A 268 -5.54 -1.97 5.41
CA THR A 268 -5.83 -1.44 6.76
C THR A 268 -5.86 0.09 6.78
N LEU A 269 -5.00 0.74 6.00
CA LEU A 269 -4.98 2.20 5.89
C LEU A 269 -6.15 2.71 5.04
N GLU A 270 -6.46 2.01 3.94
CA GLU A 270 -7.61 2.32 3.11
C GLU A 270 -8.92 2.22 3.90
N ALA A 271 -9.13 1.13 4.63
CA ALA A 271 -10.30 0.95 5.48
C ALA A 271 -10.44 2.05 6.55
N ALA A 272 -9.32 2.44 7.18
CA ALA A 272 -9.30 3.52 8.16
C ALA A 272 -9.67 4.86 7.52
N LEU A 273 -9.06 5.21 6.38
CA LEU A 273 -9.38 6.42 5.63
C LEU A 273 -10.83 6.47 5.13
N LEU A 274 -11.43 5.31 4.86
CA LEU A 274 -12.84 5.17 4.50
C LEU A 274 -13.77 5.16 5.73
N GLY A 275 -13.22 5.27 6.94
CA GLY A 275 -13.96 5.34 8.20
C GLY A 275 -14.60 4.01 8.62
N THR A 276 -14.10 2.88 8.13
CA THR A 276 -14.72 1.57 8.38
C THR A 276 -13.98 0.82 9.48
N PRO A 277 -14.65 0.52 10.62
CA PRO A 277 -14.08 -0.27 11.69
C PRO A 277 -13.49 -1.60 11.21
N MET A 278 -12.44 -2.08 11.88
CA MET A 278 -11.75 -3.32 11.51
C MET A 278 -11.13 -4.08 12.68
N VAL A 279 -10.98 -5.38 12.47
CA VAL A 279 -10.07 -6.29 13.20
C VAL A 279 -9.02 -6.77 12.20
N VAL A 280 -7.74 -6.61 12.55
CA VAL A 280 -6.63 -7.00 11.70
C VAL A 280 -6.19 -8.42 12.04
N CYS A 281 -6.02 -9.26 11.04
CA CYS A 281 -5.39 -10.57 11.19
C CYS A 281 -4.20 -10.73 10.24
N TYR A 282 -3.17 -11.44 10.70
CA TYR A 282 -1.99 -11.65 9.87
C TYR A 282 -1.27 -12.95 10.21
N ARG A 283 -0.94 -13.72 9.18
CA ARG A 283 -0.20 -14.98 9.29
C ARG A 283 0.87 -15.06 8.20
N VAL A 284 2.11 -15.33 8.60
CA VAL A 284 3.21 -15.62 7.67
C VAL A 284 3.72 -17.05 7.85
N SER A 285 4.67 -17.48 7.02
CA SER A 285 5.36 -18.75 7.29
C SER A 285 6.14 -18.66 8.60
N ARG A 286 6.29 -19.78 9.33
CA ARG A 286 7.07 -19.84 10.59
C ARG A 286 8.52 -19.34 10.42
N LEU A 287 9.13 -19.61 9.27
CA LEU A 287 10.47 -19.11 8.95
C LEU A 287 10.48 -17.59 8.80
N THR A 288 9.48 -17.04 8.09
CA THR A 288 9.29 -15.60 7.97
C THR A 288 9.02 -14.96 9.33
N GLU A 289 8.19 -15.58 10.18
CA GLU A 289 7.90 -15.12 11.53
C GLU A 289 9.17 -15.01 12.38
N LEU A 290 10.02 -16.03 12.37
CA LEU A 290 11.27 -16.05 13.13
C LEU A 290 12.24 -14.93 12.67
N MET A 291 12.35 -14.72 11.35
CA MET A 291 13.14 -13.63 10.79
C MET A 291 12.55 -12.25 11.11
N VAL A 292 11.22 -12.11 11.02
CA VAL A 292 10.52 -10.85 11.26
C VAL A 292 10.57 -10.47 12.74
N ARG A 293 10.38 -11.43 13.66
CA ARG A 293 10.45 -11.19 15.11
C ARG A 293 11.85 -10.80 15.58
N SER A 294 12.89 -11.30 14.93
CA SER A 294 14.27 -10.93 15.24
C SER A 294 14.70 -9.60 14.61
N LEU A 295 14.04 -9.17 13.53
CA LEU A 295 14.41 -7.97 12.77
C LEU A 295 13.55 -6.73 13.08
N MET A 296 12.26 -6.92 13.44
CA MET A 296 11.33 -5.82 13.72
C MET A 296 11.30 -5.48 15.21
N ARG A 297 11.43 -4.18 15.51
CA ARG A 297 11.33 -3.62 16.87
C ARG A 297 10.07 -2.77 17.08
N VAL A 298 9.04 -2.97 16.26
CA VAL A 298 7.79 -2.19 16.36
C VAL A 298 6.70 -3.04 17.03
N PRO A 299 5.90 -2.45 17.93
CA PRO A 299 4.86 -3.18 18.65
C PRO A 299 3.58 -3.40 17.83
N TRP A 300 3.45 -2.77 16.66
CA TRP A 300 2.27 -2.86 15.79
C TRP A 300 2.64 -3.25 14.36
N ILE A 301 1.72 -3.93 13.67
CA ILE A 301 1.88 -4.30 12.26
C ILE A 301 0.93 -3.55 11.32
N SER A 302 -0.21 -3.07 11.83
CA SER A 302 -1.18 -2.34 11.01
C SER A 302 -0.75 -0.88 10.84
N LEU A 303 -1.01 -0.32 9.66
CA LEU A 303 -0.69 1.07 9.38
C LEU A 303 -1.44 2.05 10.29
N PRO A 304 -2.71 1.81 10.68
CA PRO A 304 -3.40 2.65 11.64
C PRO A 304 -2.71 2.74 13.01
N ASN A 305 -2.37 1.60 13.60
CA ASN A 305 -1.73 1.58 14.91
C ASN A 305 -0.30 2.16 14.86
N LEU A 306 0.45 1.85 13.80
CA LEU A 306 1.79 2.40 13.57
C LEU A 306 1.77 3.93 13.42
N THR A 307 0.81 4.46 12.66
CA THR A 307 0.71 5.90 12.39
C THR A 307 0.35 6.67 13.66
N LEU A 308 -0.60 6.16 14.44
CA LEU A 308 -1.04 6.80 15.68
C LEU A 308 -0.18 6.47 16.91
N GLY A 309 0.75 5.51 16.79
CA GLY A 309 1.61 5.08 17.89
C GLY A 309 0.86 4.46 19.06
N ARG A 310 -0.33 3.89 18.84
CA ARG A 310 -1.17 3.24 19.86
C ARG A 310 -2.09 2.19 19.23
N ALA A 311 -2.57 1.24 20.05
CA ALA A 311 -3.52 0.22 19.59
C ALA A 311 -4.93 0.81 19.39
N VAL A 312 -5.29 1.12 18.15
CA VAL A 312 -6.62 1.60 17.73
C VAL A 312 -7.45 0.52 17.05
N VAL A 313 -6.80 -0.45 16.40
CA VAL A 313 -7.41 -1.66 15.86
C VAL A 313 -6.86 -2.89 16.57
N PRO A 314 -7.69 -3.90 16.90
CA PRO A 314 -7.19 -5.17 17.40
C PRO A 314 -6.33 -5.84 16.32
N GLU A 315 -5.14 -6.31 16.71
CA GLU A 315 -4.21 -7.03 15.83
C GLU A 315 -4.03 -8.46 16.32
N LEU A 316 -4.46 -9.42 15.50
CA LEU A 316 -4.29 -10.86 15.77
C LEU A 316 -3.21 -11.40 14.84
N THR A 317 -2.08 -11.80 15.40
CA THR A 317 -0.91 -12.24 14.63
C THR A 317 -0.55 -13.69 14.93
N GLN A 318 -0.12 -14.41 13.89
CA GLN A 318 0.43 -15.77 14.00
C GLN A 318 -0.50 -16.73 14.76
N GLU A 319 -0.07 -17.24 15.91
CA GLU A 319 -0.84 -18.16 16.75
C GLU A 319 -2.10 -17.52 17.34
N ALA A 320 -2.12 -16.19 17.50
CA ALA A 320 -3.31 -15.46 17.95
C ALA A 320 -4.33 -15.23 16.82
N ALA A 321 -3.95 -15.42 15.56
CA ALA A 321 -4.82 -15.26 14.39
C ALA A 321 -5.69 -16.52 14.14
N THR A 322 -6.49 -16.89 15.16
CA THR A 322 -7.47 -17.97 15.08
C THR A 322 -8.87 -17.42 14.81
N GLY A 323 -9.75 -18.25 14.24
CA GLY A 323 -11.13 -17.83 13.98
C GLY A 323 -11.92 -17.50 15.24
N GLU A 324 -11.72 -18.24 16.32
CA GLU A 324 -12.35 -17.95 17.61
C GLU A 324 -11.99 -16.56 18.11
N ARG A 325 -10.70 -16.19 18.07
CA ARG A 325 -10.24 -14.86 18.50
C ARG A 325 -10.74 -13.77 17.57
N LEU A 326 -10.75 -14.01 16.26
CA LEU A 326 -11.31 -13.09 15.27
C LEU A 326 -12.79 -12.81 15.54
N GLY A 327 -13.59 -13.86 15.72
CA GLY A 327 -15.01 -13.75 16.05
C GLY A 327 -15.23 -13.03 17.37
N ARG A 328 -14.44 -13.36 18.40
CA ARG A 328 -14.54 -12.71 19.71
C ARG A 328 -14.22 -11.22 19.67
N GLU A 329 -13.14 -10.79 19.01
CA GLU A 329 -12.81 -9.37 18.89
C GLU A 329 -13.85 -8.63 18.03
N ALA A 330 -14.36 -9.27 16.99
CA ALA A 330 -15.42 -8.70 16.17
C ALA A 330 -16.70 -8.47 16.97
N LEU A 331 -17.18 -9.49 17.68
CA LEU A 331 -18.35 -9.39 18.55
C LEU A 331 -18.13 -8.37 19.67
N ARG A 332 -16.94 -8.35 20.30
CA ARG A 332 -16.60 -7.33 21.30
C ARG A 332 -16.76 -5.92 20.75
N LEU A 333 -16.27 -5.63 19.54
CA LEU A 333 -16.43 -4.32 18.91
C LEU A 333 -17.90 -4.00 18.57
N LEU A 334 -18.66 -5.00 18.13
CA LEU A 334 -20.07 -4.83 17.76
C LEU A 334 -21.00 -4.65 18.97
N ASP A 335 -20.69 -5.31 20.08
CA ASP A 335 -21.55 -5.39 21.26
C ASP A 335 -21.19 -4.35 22.33
N THR A 336 -19.96 -3.83 22.32
CA THR A 336 -19.55 -2.76 23.25
C THR A 336 -20.06 -1.41 22.75
N PRO A 337 -20.95 -0.72 23.51
CA PRO A 337 -21.45 0.59 23.10
C PRO A 337 -20.30 1.60 22.84
N GLY A 338 -20.34 2.28 21.71
CA GLY A 338 -19.35 3.29 21.33
C GLY A 338 -17.97 2.76 20.91
N ALA A 339 -17.73 1.44 20.89
CA ALA A 339 -16.43 0.90 20.48
C ALA A 339 -16.12 1.15 18.99
N LEU A 340 -17.10 0.97 18.11
CA LEU A 340 -16.96 1.30 16.69
C LEU A 340 -16.71 2.79 16.48
N ASP A 341 -17.43 3.65 17.21
CA ASP A 341 -17.30 5.11 17.09
C ASP A 341 -15.95 5.61 17.62
N THR A 342 -15.45 5.01 18.71
CA THR A 342 -14.10 5.25 19.21
C THR A 342 -13.05 4.95 18.14
N GLN A 343 -13.23 3.84 17.41
CA GLN A 343 -12.31 3.47 16.33
C GLN A 343 -12.43 4.43 15.12
N ARG A 344 -13.65 4.85 14.75
CA ARG A 344 -13.89 5.86 13.70
C ARG A 344 -13.29 7.22 14.05
N ALA A 345 -13.38 7.64 15.32
CA ALA A 345 -12.75 8.87 15.80
C ALA A 345 -11.22 8.80 15.67
N ALA A 346 -10.61 7.67 16.03
CA ALA A 346 -9.18 7.43 15.82
C ALA A 346 -8.80 7.46 14.33
N PHE A 347 -9.65 6.96 13.43
CA PHE A 347 -9.40 7.07 11.99
C PHE A 347 -9.48 8.50 11.46
N SER A 348 -10.37 9.32 12.02
CA SER A 348 -10.44 10.75 11.70
C SER A 348 -9.17 11.49 12.16
N GLU A 349 -8.66 11.16 13.35
CA GLU A 349 -7.34 11.63 13.83
C GLU A 349 -6.22 11.22 12.86
N LEU A 350 -6.20 9.94 12.45
CA LEU A 350 -5.22 9.42 11.51
C LEU A 350 -5.26 10.16 10.17
N GLN A 351 -6.45 10.43 9.63
CA GLN A 351 -6.59 11.17 8.38
C GLN A 351 -5.96 12.57 8.49
N GLY A 352 -6.15 13.25 9.62
CA GLY A 352 -5.49 14.54 9.91
C GLY A 352 -3.96 14.46 9.93
N GLN A 353 -3.38 13.33 10.38
CA GLN A 353 -1.93 13.12 10.38
C GLN A 353 -1.34 12.78 8.99
N LEU A 354 -2.15 12.26 8.07
CA LEU A 354 -1.72 11.90 6.72
C LEU A 354 -1.67 13.08 5.74
N GLY A 355 -2.04 14.28 6.19
CA GLY A 355 -2.02 15.51 5.41
C GLY A 355 -3.31 15.74 4.61
N ALA A 356 -3.22 16.56 3.56
CA ALA A 356 -4.36 16.90 2.71
C ALA A 356 -4.26 16.20 1.34
N PRO A 357 -5.36 16.11 0.56
CA PRO A 357 -5.29 15.75 -0.86
C PRO A 357 -4.35 16.68 -1.67
N GLY A 358 -3.98 16.29 -2.88
CA GLY A 358 -3.04 17.00 -3.75
C GLY A 358 -1.59 16.57 -3.57
N VAL A 359 -1.34 15.31 -3.20
CA VAL A 359 0.01 14.77 -2.94
C VAL A 359 0.86 14.82 -4.21
N GLY A 360 0.28 14.42 -5.34
CA GLY A 360 0.96 14.45 -6.64
C GLY A 360 1.46 15.84 -7.03
N ALA A 361 0.64 16.89 -6.83
CA ALA A 361 1.00 18.27 -7.13
C ALA A 361 2.12 18.79 -6.24
N ARG A 362 2.03 18.55 -4.92
CA ARG A 362 3.10 18.92 -3.98
C ARG A 362 4.41 18.20 -4.31
N ALA A 363 4.35 16.91 -4.59
CA ALA A 363 5.52 16.13 -5.00
C ALA A 363 6.11 16.65 -6.33
N ALA A 364 5.28 16.99 -7.31
CA ALA A 364 5.73 17.53 -8.59
C ALA A 364 6.51 18.85 -8.42
N ARG A 365 6.01 19.79 -7.60
CA ARG A 365 6.70 21.06 -7.35
C ARG A 365 8.08 20.87 -6.73
N LEU A 366 8.19 19.98 -5.75
CA LEU A 366 9.47 19.64 -5.11
C LEU A 366 10.44 18.96 -6.10
N VAL A 367 9.93 18.07 -6.95
CA VAL A 367 10.73 17.44 -8.02
C VAL A 367 11.23 18.48 -9.04
N LEU A 368 10.39 19.45 -9.41
CA LEU A 368 10.77 20.51 -10.36
C LEU A 368 11.78 21.49 -9.75
N SER A 369 11.67 21.78 -8.45
CA SER A 369 12.67 22.54 -7.70
C SER A 369 14.02 21.83 -7.73
N GLU A 370 14.07 20.53 -7.41
CA GLU A 370 15.30 19.72 -7.48
C GLU A 370 15.87 19.59 -8.90
N ALA A 371 15.02 19.70 -9.92
CA ALA A 371 15.43 19.71 -11.31
C ALA A 371 15.96 21.07 -11.80
N GLY A 372 15.93 22.12 -10.96
CA GLY A 372 16.30 23.49 -11.34
C GLY A 372 15.37 24.07 -12.40
N VAL A 373 14.07 23.78 -12.30
CA VAL A 373 13.03 24.23 -13.24
C VAL A 373 12.18 25.38 -12.67
N VAL A 374 12.12 25.51 -11.35
CA VAL A 374 11.38 26.57 -10.66
C VAL A 374 12.38 27.46 -9.93
N SER A 375 12.29 28.77 -10.15
CA SER A 375 13.04 29.83 -9.47
C SER A 375 12.37 30.23 -8.16
#